data_AF-A0A3D3ZLL6-F1
#
_entry.id   AF-A0A3D3ZLL6-F1
#
_cell.length_a   1.000
_cell.length_b   1.000
_cell.length_c   1.000
_cell.angle_alpha   90.00
_cell.angle_beta   90.00
_cell.angle_gamma   90.00
#
_symmetry.space_group_name_H-M   'P 1'
#
loop_
_entity.id
_entity.type
_entity.pdbx_description
1 polymer ?
#
loop_
_entity_poly.entity_id
_entity_poly.type
_entity_poly.pdbx_seq_one_letter_code
_entity_poly.pdbx_strand_id
1 'polypeptide(L)'
;EFADAAYRFGHSQIRNRYTLNAKGATGNVFPDCAGTCPVPHERVIDWRYFFTLDSHHTPQASKKIDTSLAHALLHLPTSVVGDTTTPEQHSLAYRDLERGLALNLPAGETIARYMGVEPLRANDVGLNKLGYQGETPLFYYILKEAEVRNSGHFLGSVGGRIVAEVLLGLLDGDPTSYRNADNAWTPTLPCERAGDFTLADLLRFASVA
;
A
#
# COMPACT_ATOMS: atom_id res chain seq x y z
N GLU A 1 -11.49 -2.88 9.92
CA GLU A 1 -10.62 -3.93 9.34
C GLU A 1 -10.00 -3.50 8.02
N PHE A 2 -10.79 -3.08 7.03
CA PHE A 2 -10.26 -2.61 5.74
C PHE A 2 -9.44 -1.33 5.86
N ALA A 3 -10.06 -0.21 6.25
CA ALA A 3 -9.42 1.12 6.21
C ALA A 3 -8.29 1.29 7.25
N ASP A 4 -8.45 0.70 8.43
CA ASP A 4 -7.57 0.91 9.58
C ASP A 4 -6.58 -0.24 9.85
N ALA A 5 -6.54 -1.24 8.96
CA ALA A 5 -5.52 -2.27 9.01
C ALA A 5 -5.13 -2.80 7.62
N ALA A 6 -6.02 -3.52 6.94
CA ALA A 6 -5.64 -4.28 5.75
C ALA A 6 -5.19 -3.36 4.61
N TYR A 7 -5.94 -2.30 4.29
CA TYR A 7 -5.65 -1.36 3.20
C TYR A 7 -4.52 -0.37 3.52
N ARG A 8 -3.94 -0.44 4.74
CA ARG A 8 -2.73 0.30 5.12
C ARG A 8 -1.43 -0.42 4.76
N PHE A 9 -1.51 -1.61 4.14
CA PHE A 9 -0.34 -2.36 3.69
C PHE A 9 0.60 -1.53 2.79
N GLY A 10 0.06 -0.56 2.06
CA GLY A 10 0.82 0.36 1.22
C GLY A 10 1.87 1.17 2.00
N HIS A 11 1.72 1.36 3.31
CA HIS A 11 2.72 2.07 4.13
C HIS A 11 4.10 1.38 4.11
N SER A 12 4.16 0.05 4.08
CA SER A 12 5.45 -0.67 4.02
C SER A 12 6.09 -0.60 2.64
N GLN A 13 5.29 -0.36 1.60
CA GLN A 13 5.75 -0.33 0.20
C GLN A 13 6.46 0.98 -0.17
N ILE A 14 6.36 2.00 0.69
CA ILE A 14 6.93 3.34 0.47
C ILE A 14 8.47 3.33 0.62
N ARG A 15 9.15 4.09 -0.22
CA ARG A 15 10.60 4.39 -0.11
C ARG A 15 10.83 5.70 0.62
N ASN A 16 12.03 5.92 1.15
CA ASN A 16 12.41 7.25 1.66
C ASN A 16 12.52 8.29 0.53
N ARG A 17 13.04 7.86 -0.63
CA ARG A 17 13.40 8.72 -1.76
C ARG A 17 13.16 7.99 -3.08
N TYR A 18 12.78 8.75 -4.10
CA TYR A 18 12.58 8.29 -5.47
C TYR A 18 13.45 9.10 -6.43
N THR A 19 13.97 8.45 -7.46
CA THR A 19 14.48 9.13 -8.66
C THR A 19 13.28 9.47 -9.54
N LEU A 20 13.15 10.73 -9.94
CA LEU A 20 11.95 11.22 -10.59
C LEU A 20 12.09 11.22 -12.11
N ASN A 21 13.29 11.45 -12.65
CA ASN A 21 13.51 11.53 -14.09
C ASN A 21 14.97 11.28 -14.53
N ALA A 22 15.16 11.19 -15.84
CA ALA A 22 16.45 10.97 -16.51
C ALA A 22 17.52 12.05 -16.25
N LYS A 23 17.13 13.24 -15.77
CA LYS A 23 18.08 14.29 -15.36
C LYS A 23 18.67 14.04 -13.97
N GLY A 24 18.27 12.95 -13.31
CA GLY A 24 18.72 12.60 -11.96
C GLY A 24 18.02 13.38 -10.86
N ALA A 25 16.89 14.04 -11.15
CA ALA A 25 16.10 14.68 -10.10
C ALA A 25 15.62 13.63 -9.10
N THR A 26 15.65 13.95 -7.81
CA THR A 26 15.16 13.07 -6.74
C THR A 26 14.17 13.80 -5.85
N GLY A 27 13.28 13.05 -5.21
CA GLY A 27 12.33 13.57 -4.22
C GLY A 27 12.24 12.65 -3.02
N ASN A 28 12.36 13.21 -1.81
CA ASN A 28 12.07 12.49 -0.58
C ASN A 28 10.57 12.49 -0.32
N VAL A 29 10.03 11.43 0.29
CA VAL A 29 8.58 11.39 0.61
C VAL A 29 8.17 12.61 1.44
N PHE A 30 9.01 12.98 2.40
CA PHE A 30 8.89 14.24 3.13
C PHE A 30 10.20 15.03 3.08
N PRO A 31 10.16 16.36 2.90
CA PRO A 31 8.96 17.15 2.63
C PRO A 31 8.57 17.19 1.13
N ASP A 32 9.41 16.68 0.23
CA ASP A 32 9.29 16.96 -1.22
C ASP A 32 8.00 16.43 -1.86
N CYS A 33 7.48 15.30 -1.39
CA CYS A 33 6.27 14.67 -1.91
C CYS A 33 5.07 14.77 -0.95
N ALA A 34 5.08 15.71 0.00
CA ALA A 34 3.98 15.93 0.94
C ALA A 34 2.69 16.49 0.27
N GLY A 35 2.81 16.94 -0.99
CA GLY A 35 1.72 17.58 -1.74
C GLY A 35 1.57 19.06 -1.38
N THR A 36 0.43 19.65 -1.72
CA THR A 36 0.05 21.06 -1.42
C THR A 36 0.83 22.17 -2.13
N CYS A 37 1.79 21.85 -3.00
CA CYS A 37 2.52 22.81 -3.81
C CYS A 37 2.59 22.38 -5.29
N PRO A 38 2.78 23.33 -6.23
CA PRO A 38 3.07 23.00 -7.62
C PRO A 38 4.33 22.15 -7.74
N VAL A 39 4.34 21.19 -8.68
CA VAL A 39 5.53 20.39 -8.98
C VAL A 39 6.54 21.27 -9.74
N PRO A 40 7.76 21.48 -9.23
CA PRO A 40 8.80 22.21 -9.96
C PRO A 40 9.15 21.51 -11.28
N HIS A 41 9.48 22.30 -12.31
CA HIS A 41 9.72 21.77 -13.66
C HIS A 41 10.86 20.73 -13.69
N GLU A 42 11.87 20.89 -12.86
CA GLU A 42 12.98 19.95 -12.71
C GLU A 42 12.59 18.62 -12.05
N ARG A 43 11.44 18.57 -11.34
CA ARG A 43 10.92 17.38 -10.65
C ARG A 43 9.75 16.72 -11.37
N VAL A 44 9.43 17.15 -12.59
CA VAL A 44 8.44 16.47 -13.42
C VAL A 44 8.81 15.00 -13.54
N ILE A 45 7.81 14.15 -13.27
CA ILE A 45 7.97 12.69 -13.24
C ILE A 45 8.13 12.19 -14.67
N ASP A 46 9.16 11.37 -14.85
CA ASP A 46 9.34 10.50 -15.99
C ASP A 46 8.75 9.13 -15.64
N TRP A 47 7.62 8.78 -16.25
CA TRP A 47 6.86 7.60 -15.85
C TRP A 47 7.59 6.28 -16.10
N ARG A 48 8.63 6.26 -16.94
CA ARG A 48 9.49 5.08 -17.16
C ARG A 48 10.17 4.62 -15.87
N TYR A 49 10.40 5.54 -14.93
CA TYR A 49 10.97 5.23 -13.62
C TYR A 49 9.99 4.52 -12.68
N PHE A 50 8.71 4.37 -13.06
CA PHE A 50 7.64 3.81 -12.22
C PHE A 50 6.84 2.72 -12.92
N PHE A 51 6.80 2.71 -14.26
CA PHE A 51 6.10 1.73 -15.08
C PHE A 51 7.01 1.15 -16.15
N THR A 52 6.82 -0.14 -16.45
CA THR A 52 7.51 -0.79 -17.56
C THR A 52 6.88 -0.31 -18.86
N LEU A 53 7.52 0.67 -19.51
CA LEU A 53 7.02 1.29 -20.74
C LEU A 53 7.86 0.92 -21.96
N ASP A 54 9.15 0.64 -21.76
CA ASP A 54 10.10 0.13 -22.75
C ASP A 54 11.07 -0.89 -22.12
N SER A 55 11.86 -1.58 -22.96
CA SER A 55 12.83 -2.60 -22.52
C SER A 55 14.16 -2.04 -22.02
N HIS A 56 14.37 -0.72 -22.09
CA HIS A 56 15.65 -0.08 -21.80
C HIS A 56 15.71 0.50 -20.38
N HIS A 57 14.56 0.65 -19.72
CA HIS A 57 14.49 1.16 -18.36
C HIS A 57 13.80 0.18 -17.41
N THR A 58 14.47 -0.16 -16.31
CA THR A 58 13.88 -0.95 -15.22
C THR A 58 13.23 -0.02 -14.20
N PRO A 59 11.91 -0.09 -13.97
CA PRO A 59 11.23 0.79 -13.03
C PRO A 59 11.66 0.59 -11.58
N GLN A 60 11.43 1.61 -10.76
CA GLN A 60 11.64 1.57 -9.32
C GLN A 60 10.47 0.86 -8.61
N ALA A 61 10.45 -0.47 -8.67
CA ALA A 61 9.43 -1.30 -8.00
C ALA A 61 9.29 -0.95 -6.52
N SER A 62 8.07 -0.87 -5.98
CA SER A 62 7.81 -0.56 -4.57
C SER A 62 8.58 -1.49 -3.61
N LYS A 63 8.69 -1.10 -2.33
CA LYS A 63 9.18 -2.05 -1.32
C LYS A 63 8.19 -3.22 -1.15
N LYS A 64 8.69 -4.29 -0.54
CA LYS A 64 7.91 -5.46 -0.15
C LYS A 64 6.87 -5.11 0.91
N ILE A 65 5.86 -5.95 1.01
CA ILE A 65 4.91 -5.94 2.11
C ILE A 65 5.54 -6.70 3.27
N ASP A 66 6.03 -5.95 4.25
CA ASP A 66 6.68 -6.51 5.44
C ASP A 66 6.50 -5.57 6.64
N THR A 67 6.99 -6.00 7.80
CA THR A 67 6.85 -5.25 9.05
C THR A 67 7.81 -4.05 9.19
N SER A 68 8.61 -3.76 8.16
CA SER A 68 9.56 -2.63 8.14
C SER A 68 9.00 -1.43 7.39
N LEU A 69 9.03 -0.25 8.04
CA LEU A 69 8.65 1.01 7.40
C LEU A 69 9.88 1.83 7.01
N ALA A 70 9.71 2.70 6.01
CA ALA A 70 10.73 3.68 5.66
C ALA A 70 10.97 4.64 6.84
N HIS A 71 12.23 5.05 7.06
CA HIS A 71 12.59 5.96 8.14
C HIS A 71 11.75 7.24 8.15
N ALA A 72 11.42 7.79 6.98
CA ALA A 72 10.57 8.97 6.83
C ALA A 72 9.14 8.77 7.37
N LEU A 73 8.65 7.53 7.46
CA LEU A 73 7.35 7.19 8.04
C LEU A 73 7.41 6.93 9.55
N LEU A 74 8.59 6.65 10.10
CA LEU A 74 8.79 6.49 11.55
C LEU A 74 9.08 7.84 12.24
N HIS A 75 9.43 8.86 11.45
CA HIS A 75 9.77 10.21 11.91
C HIS A 75 9.08 11.25 11.03
N LEU A 76 7.75 11.25 11.06
CA LEU A 76 6.93 12.19 10.32
C LEU A 76 7.20 13.62 10.80
N PRO A 77 7.31 14.61 9.89
CA PRO A 77 7.52 16.00 10.30
C PRO A 77 6.26 16.58 10.96
N THR A 78 6.44 17.60 11.80
CA THR A 78 5.34 18.35 12.44
C THR A 78 4.34 18.91 11.42
N SER A 79 4.79 19.26 10.21
CA SER A 79 3.89 19.69 9.13
C SER A 79 2.86 18.63 8.71
N VAL A 80 3.10 17.36 9.02
CA VAL A 80 2.20 16.23 8.71
C VAL A 80 1.37 15.83 9.92
N VAL A 81 1.97 15.74 11.11
CA VAL A 81 1.29 15.22 12.31
C VAL A 81 0.76 16.29 13.25
N GLY A 82 1.11 17.56 13.02
CA GLY A 82 0.87 18.67 13.95
C GLY A 82 1.79 18.61 15.17
N ASP A 83 1.57 19.52 16.12
CA ASP A 83 2.24 19.47 17.42
C ASP A 83 1.66 18.32 18.25
N THR A 84 2.51 17.36 18.63
CA THR A 84 2.11 16.19 19.41
C THR A 84 2.67 16.27 20.82
N THR A 85 1.86 15.93 21.83
CA THR A 85 2.34 15.80 23.21
C THR A 85 3.09 14.49 23.47
N THR A 86 2.94 13.51 22.58
CA THR A 86 3.51 12.17 22.68
C THR A 86 4.51 11.97 21.53
N PRO A 87 5.82 11.87 21.80
CA PRO A 87 6.84 11.77 20.74
C PRO A 87 6.62 10.63 19.75
N GLU A 88 6.07 9.50 20.20
CA GLU A 88 5.80 8.32 19.37
C GLU A 88 4.74 8.58 18.29
N GLN A 89 3.91 9.62 18.44
CA GLN A 89 2.91 10.00 17.43
C GLN A 89 3.54 10.54 16.14
N HIS A 90 4.85 10.80 16.12
CA HIS A 90 5.62 11.02 14.90
C HIS A 90 5.86 9.73 14.09
N SER A 91 5.61 8.55 14.66
CA SER A 91 5.70 7.27 13.96
C SER A 91 4.36 6.87 13.37
N LEU A 92 4.29 6.69 12.04
CA LEU A 92 3.10 6.20 11.36
C LEU A 92 2.68 4.82 11.88
N ALA A 93 3.65 3.94 12.17
CA ALA A 93 3.36 2.63 12.76
C ALA A 93 2.67 2.75 14.12
N TYR A 94 3.12 3.68 14.97
CA TYR A 94 2.46 3.93 16.26
C TYR A 94 1.03 4.41 16.06
N ARG A 95 0.82 5.38 15.16
CA ARG A 95 -0.52 5.92 14.83
C ARG A 95 -1.45 4.86 14.26
N ASP A 96 -0.93 3.94 13.45
CA ASP A 96 -1.69 2.82 12.88
C ASP A 96 -2.15 1.87 14.01
N LEU A 97 -1.26 1.53 14.94
CA LEU A 97 -1.60 0.70 16.11
C LEU A 97 -2.58 1.40 17.06
N GLU A 98 -2.36 2.68 17.36
CA GLU A 98 -3.25 3.50 18.19
C GLU A 98 -4.65 3.61 17.58
N ARG A 99 -4.74 3.83 16.26
CA ARG A 99 -6.01 3.87 15.55
C ARG A 99 -6.73 2.51 15.59
N GLY A 100 -5.99 1.43 15.40
CA GLY A 100 -6.54 0.08 15.50
C GLY A 100 -7.13 -0.20 16.89
N LEU A 101 -6.44 0.22 17.95
CA LEU A 101 -6.95 0.12 19.31
C LEU A 101 -8.20 1.00 19.52
N ALA A 102 -8.17 2.26 19.08
CA ALA A 102 -9.29 3.19 19.25
C ALA A 102 -10.58 2.73 18.56
N LEU A 103 -10.47 1.97 17.47
CA LEU A 103 -11.59 1.39 16.74
C LEU A 103 -11.94 -0.04 17.19
N ASN A 104 -11.29 -0.54 18.25
CA ASN A 104 -11.45 -1.91 18.75
C ASN A 104 -11.29 -2.95 17.64
N LEU A 105 -10.30 -2.79 16.77
CA LEU A 105 -10.05 -3.78 15.73
C LEU A 105 -9.71 -5.13 16.38
N PRO A 106 -10.32 -6.24 15.92
CA PRO A 106 -10.01 -7.57 16.41
C PRO A 106 -8.56 -7.94 16.05
N ALA A 107 -7.97 -8.86 16.81
CA ALA A 107 -6.64 -9.35 16.50
C ALA A 107 -6.62 -10.18 15.20
N GLY A 108 -5.43 -10.27 14.59
CA GLY A 108 -5.23 -10.99 13.34
C GLY A 108 -5.57 -12.47 13.43
N GLU A 109 -5.17 -13.13 14.52
CA GLU A 109 -5.49 -14.54 14.79
C GLU A 109 -7.00 -14.76 14.92
N THR A 110 -7.71 -13.82 15.55
CA THR A 110 -9.17 -13.88 15.69
C THR A 110 -9.87 -13.80 14.33
N ILE A 111 -9.46 -12.87 13.46
CA ILE A 111 -10.01 -12.81 12.09
C ILE A 111 -9.64 -14.06 11.29
N ALA A 112 -8.39 -14.53 11.36
CA ALA A 112 -7.96 -15.72 10.65
C ALA A 112 -8.85 -16.92 10.97
N ARG A 113 -9.08 -17.16 12.28
CA ARG A 113 -10.01 -18.21 12.75
C ARG A 113 -11.43 -18.01 12.24
N TYR A 114 -11.96 -16.79 12.29
CA TYR A 114 -13.30 -16.48 11.77
C TYR A 114 -13.41 -16.77 10.27
N MET A 115 -12.35 -16.53 9.50
CA MET A 115 -12.28 -16.79 8.07
C MET A 115 -11.99 -18.26 7.71
N GLY A 116 -11.75 -19.12 8.69
CA GLY A 116 -11.31 -20.51 8.46
C GLY A 116 -9.89 -20.62 7.91
N VAL A 117 -9.06 -19.60 8.13
CA VAL A 117 -7.64 -19.56 7.75
C VAL A 117 -6.79 -19.93 8.96
N GLU A 118 -5.81 -20.80 8.78
CA GLU A 118 -4.85 -21.14 9.84
C GLU A 118 -4.14 -19.86 10.33
N PRO A 119 -4.14 -19.54 11.62
CA PRO A 119 -3.45 -18.36 12.12
C PRO A 119 -1.92 -18.45 11.99
N LEU A 120 -1.23 -17.31 11.88
CA LEU A 120 0.22 -17.27 12.08
C LEU A 120 0.58 -17.75 13.49
N ARG A 121 1.69 -18.49 13.60
CA ARG A 121 2.21 -18.92 14.90
C ARG A 121 2.91 -17.75 15.58
N ALA A 122 2.91 -17.70 16.91
CA ALA A 122 3.57 -16.64 17.68
C ALA A 122 5.05 -16.42 17.27
N ASN A 123 5.77 -17.50 16.93
CA ASN A 123 7.15 -17.43 16.45
C ASN A 123 7.29 -16.81 15.05
N ASP A 124 6.31 -17.03 14.18
CA ASP A 124 6.27 -16.44 12.83
C ASP A 124 5.94 -14.96 12.92
N VAL A 125 5.02 -14.59 13.82
CA VAL A 125 4.71 -13.19 14.14
C VAL A 125 5.95 -12.48 14.72
N GLY A 126 6.63 -13.11 15.67
CA GLY A 126 7.91 -12.65 16.22
C GLY A 126 7.81 -11.60 17.34
N LEU A 127 6.60 -11.15 17.72
CA LEU A 127 6.40 -10.19 18.82
C LEU A 127 6.76 -10.78 20.19
N ASN A 128 6.69 -12.11 20.35
CA ASN A 128 7.12 -12.80 21.57
C ASN A 128 8.61 -12.58 21.89
N LYS A 129 9.46 -12.35 20.87
CA LYS A 129 10.87 -12.01 21.04
C LYS A 129 11.08 -10.63 21.68
N LEU A 130 10.06 -9.78 21.62
CA LEU A 130 10.03 -8.46 22.26
C LEU A 130 9.32 -8.50 23.63
N GLY A 131 8.99 -9.70 24.13
CA GLY A 131 8.28 -9.89 25.39
C GLY A 131 6.76 -9.72 25.32
N TYR A 132 6.19 -9.48 24.13
CA TYR A 132 4.75 -9.37 23.95
C TYR A 132 4.07 -10.75 23.97
N GLN A 133 3.01 -10.90 24.76
CA GLN A 133 2.31 -12.19 24.96
C GLN A 133 0.84 -12.15 24.51
N GLY A 134 0.36 -11.03 23.95
CA GLY A 134 -1.02 -10.88 23.49
C GLY A 134 -1.24 -11.42 22.07
N GLU A 135 -2.51 -11.42 21.63
CA GLU A 135 -2.83 -11.61 20.20
C GLU A 135 -2.36 -10.39 19.38
N THR A 136 -2.13 -10.61 18.09
CA THR A 136 -1.41 -9.65 17.25
C THR A 136 -2.34 -8.53 16.75
N PRO A 137 -1.97 -7.25 16.89
CA PRO A 137 -2.70 -6.15 16.28
C PRO A 137 -2.88 -6.36 14.77
N LEU A 138 -4.10 -6.18 14.26
CA LEU A 138 -4.46 -6.57 12.90
C LEU A 138 -3.54 -6.00 11.82
N PHE A 139 -3.21 -4.70 11.89
CA PHE A 139 -2.30 -4.06 10.95
C PHE A 139 -0.94 -4.77 10.87
N TYR A 140 -0.33 -5.04 12.02
CA TYR A 140 0.95 -5.76 12.09
C TYR A 140 0.80 -7.18 11.55
N TYR A 141 -0.28 -7.87 11.92
CA TYR A 141 -0.54 -9.22 11.45
C TYR A 141 -0.62 -9.30 9.92
N ILE A 142 -1.34 -8.37 9.27
CA ILE A 142 -1.46 -8.34 7.80
C ILE A 142 -0.10 -8.18 7.12
N LEU A 143 0.73 -7.26 7.62
CA LEU A 143 2.09 -7.08 7.09
C LEU A 143 2.94 -8.34 7.29
N LYS A 144 2.88 -8.92 8.48
CA LYS A 144 3.66 -10.11 8.82
C LYS A 144 3.20 -11.34 8.05
N GLU A 145 1.90 -11.47 7.81
CA GLU A 145 1.32 -12.54 6.99
C GLU A 145 1.88 -12.49 5.56
N ALA A 146 1.87 -11.31 4.94
CA ALA A 146 2.45 -11.13 3.61
C ALA A 146 3.95 -11.45 3.58
N GLU A 147 4.69 -10.99 4.59
CA GLU A 147 6.12 -11.23 4.76
C GLU A 147 6.44 -12.74 4.81
N VAL A 148 5.78 -13.48 5.69
CA VAL A 148 6.13 -14.88 5.97
C VAL A 148 5.53 -15.87 4.99
N ARG A 149 4.33 -15.62 4.45
CA ARG A 149 3.65 -16.56 3.53
C ARG A 149 4.01 -16.32 2.08
N ASN A 150 4.22 -15.06 1.71
CA ASN A 150 4.34 -14.65 0.31
C ASN A 150 5.66 -13.93 0.03
N SER A 151 6.62 -13.97 0.95
CA SER A 151 7.90 -13.24 0.85
C SER A 151 7.72 -11.74 0.60
N GLY A 152 6.59 -11.18 1.05
CA GLY A 152 6.18 -9.80 0.90
C GLY A 152 5.79 -9.35 -0.52
N HIS A 153 5.54 -10.28 -1.45
CA HIS A 153 5.17 -9.93 -2.83
C HIS A 153 3.68 -9.59 -3.00
N PHE A 154 2.81 -10.17 -2.17
CA PHE A 154 1.36 -9.94 -2.19
C PHE A 154 0.78 -10.21 -0.80
N LEU A 155 -0.40 -9.65 -0.53
CA LEU A 155 -1.12 -9.85 0.72
C LEU A 155 -1.39 -11.34 0.98
N GLY A 156 -1.36 -11.74 2.25
CA GLY A 156 -1.75 -13.08 2.67
C GLY A 156 -3.25 -13.31 2.61
N SER A 157 -3.69 -14.52 2.99
CA SER A 157 -5.09 -14.92 2.89
C SER A 157 -6.02 -14.01 3.69
N VAL A 158 -5.64 -13.58 4.89
CA VAL A 158 -6.48 -12.70 5.72
C VAL A 158 -6.51 -11.30 5.11
N GLY A 159 -5.34 -10.70 4.88
CA GLY A 159 -5.24 -9.33 4.37
C GLY A 159 -5.86 -9.18 2.97
N GLY A 160 -5.53 -10.11 2.09
CA GLY A 160 -6.00 -10.14 0.71
C GLY A 160 -7.51 -10.32 0.63
N ARG A 161 -8.09 -11.20 1.47
CA ARG A 161 -9.54 -11.40 1.52
C ARG A 161 -10.29 -10.15 2.00
N ILE A 162 -9.83 -9.50 3.08
CA ILE A 162 -10.43 -8.23 3.55
C ILE A 162 -10.43 -7.19 2.43
N VAL A 163 -9.31 -7.02 1.73
CA VAL A 163 -9.21 -6.04 0.64
C VAL A 163 -10.11 -6.41 -0.54
N ALA A 164 -10.06 -7.66 -0.99
CA ALA A 164 -10.81 -8.13 -2.13
C ALA A 164 -12.33 -8.07 -1.89
N GLU A 165 -12.82 -8.51 -0.73
CA GLU A 165 -14.26 -8.52 -0.43
C GLU A 165 -14.84 -7.10 -0.40
N VAL A 166 -14.10 -6.10 0.08
CA VAL A 166 -14.55 -4.70 0.04
C VAL A 166 -14.59 -4.17 -1.39
N LEU A 167 -13.52 -4.36 -2.17
CA LEU A 167 -13.48 -3.86 -3.55
C LEU A 167 -14.51 -4.54 -4.45
N LEU A 168 -14.67 -5.86 -4.32
CA LEU A 168 -15.69 -6.62 -5.06
C LEU A 168 -17.09 -6.23 -4.61
N GLY A 169 -17.32 -6.06 -3.30
CA GLY A 169 -18.62 -5.62 -2.77
C GLY A 169 -19.01 -4.22 -3.26
N LEU A 170 -18.06 -3.30 -3.39
CA LEU A 170 -18.30 -1.98 -3.98
C LEU A 170 -18.70 -2.09 -5.47
N LEU A 171 -17.98 -2.92 -6.24
CA LEU A 171 -18.30 -3.14 -7.65
C LEU A 171 -19.66 -3.82 -7.83
N ASP A 172 -19.93 -4.88 -7.07
CA ASP A 172 -21.18 -5.64 -7.13
C ASP A 172 -22.37 -4.82 -6.60
N GLY A 173 -22.14 -3.87 -5.71
CA GLY A 173 -23.16 -2.97 -5.15
C GLY A 173 -23.49 -1.75 -6.01
N ASP A 174 -22.65 -1.40 -6.99
CA ASP A 174 -22.87 -0.28 -7.90
C ASP A 174 -23.49 -0.77 -9.23
N PRO A 175 -24.75 -0.40 -9.55
CA PRO A 175 -25.41 -0.80 -10.80
C PRO A 175 -24.74 -0.24 -12.06
N THR A 176 -23.91 0.79 -11.92
CA THR A 176 -23.17 1.41 -13.02
C THR A 176 -21.73 0.92 -13.13
N SER A 177 -21.31 0.01 -12.24
CA SER A 177 -19.97 -0.56 -12.28
C SER A 177 -19.75 -1.37 -13.56
N TYR A 178 -18.49 -1.54 -13.93
CA TYR A 178 -18.08 -2.40 -15.05
C TYR A 178 -18.66 -3.83 -14.97
N ARG A 179 -18.94 -4.36 -13.77
CA ARG A 179 -19.45 -5.72 -13.59
C ARG A 179 -20.97 -5.83 -13.77
N ASN A 180 -21.69 -4.75 -13.46
CA ASN A 180 -23.16 -4.75 -13.38
C ASN A 180 -23.85 -3.97 -14.49
N ALA A 181 -23.15 -3.00 -15.09
CA ALA A 181 -23.73 -2.18 -16.13
C ALA A 181 -24.21 -3.08 -17.29
N ASP A 182 -25.42 -2.83 -17.79
CA ASP A 182 -25.99 -3.54 -18.94
C ASP A 182 -25.37 -3.01 -20.25
N ASN A 183 -24.04 -3.06 -20.31
CA ASN A 183 -23.25 -2.76 -21.48
C ASN A 183 -22.03 -3.69 -21.50
N ALA A 184 -21.72 -4.22 -22.69
CA ALA A 184 -20.48 -4.96 -22.91
C ALA A 184 -19.31 -3.98 -23.08
N TRP A 185 -19.17 -3.01 -22.17
CA TRP A 185 -18.12 -2.01 -22.29
C TRP A 185 -16.77 -2.71 -22.22
N THR A 186 -15.87 -2.31 -23.11
CA THR A 186 -14.46 -2.68 -23.09
C THR A 186 -13.65 -1.41 -23.31
N PRO A 187 -12.43 -1.29 -22.77
CA PRO A 187 -11.56 -0.16 -23.06
C PRO A 187 -11.42 0.03 -24.58
N THR A 188 -11.77 1.23 -25.06
CA THR A 188 -11.69 1.59 -26.49
C THR A 188 -10.40 2.31 -26.85
N LEU A 189 -9.58 2.64 -25.85
CA LEU A 189 -8.29 3.28 -26.04
C LEU A 189 -7.29 2.29 -26.66
N PRO A 190 -6.30 2.78 -27.43
CA PRO A 190 -5.22 1.93 -27.93
C PRO A 190 -4.55 1.17 -26.79
N CYS A 191 -4.32 -0.13 -27.01
CA CYS A 191 -3.59 -1.00 -26.11
C CYS A 191 -2.56 -1.81 -26.90
N GLU A 192 -1.45 -2.16 -26.26
CA GLU A 192 -0.41 -2.99 -26.88
C GLU A 192 -0.91 -4.40 -27.19
N ARG A 193 -1.73 -4.96 -26.29
CA ARG A 193 -2.33 -6.29 -26.43
C ARG A 193 -3.86 -6.17 -26.46
N ALA A 194 -4.47 -6.59 -27.56
CA ALA A 194 -5.92 -6.58 -27.71
C ALA A 194 -6.60 -7.34 -26.55
N GLY A 195 -7.56 -6.68 -25.89
CA GLY A 195 -8.31 -7.22 -24.75
C GLY A 195 -7.61 -7.09 -23.39
N ASP A 196 -6.42 -6.50 -23.33
CA ASP A 196 -5.64 -6.29 -22.10
C ASP A 196 -5.21 -4.82 -22.02
N PHE A 197 -5.93 -4.04 -21.21
CA PHE A 197 -5.66 -2.61 -21.05
C PHE A 197 -5.02 -2.34 -19.69
N THR A 198 -3.82 -1.77 -19.71
CA THR A 198 -3.01 -1.53 -18.52
C THR A 198 -2.79 -0.03 -18.29
N LEU A 199 -2.23 0.32 -17.13
CA LEU A 199 -1.82 1.71 -16.87
C LEU A 199 -0.71 2.18 -17.82
N ALA A 200 0.13 1.26 -18.34
CA ALA A 200 1.13 1.58 -19.35
C ALA A 200 0.49 2.07 -20.66
N ASP A 201 -0.62 1.44 -21.08
CA ASP A 201 -1.37 1.86 -22.27
C ASP A 201 -1.97 3.26 -22.10
N LEU A 202 -2.50 3.55 -20.91
CA LEU A 202 -3.01 4.89 -20.60
C LEU A 202 -1.91 5.97 -20.67
N LEU A 203 -0.72 5.67 -20.13
CA LEU A 203 0.43 6.59 -20.17
C LEU A 203 0.92 6.84 -21.60
N ARG A 204 0.94 5.80 -22.44
CA ARG A 204 1.28 5.92 -23.87
C ARG A 204 0.24 6.73 -24.62
N PHE A 205 -1.04 6.47 -24.39
CA PHE A 205 -2.14 7.25 -24.98
C PHE A 205 -2.04 8.74 -24.62
N ALA A 206 -1.73 9.05 -23.37
CA ALA A 206 -1.53 10.42 -22.89
C ALA A 206 -0.22 11.07 -23.37
N SER A 207 0.62 10.36 -24.14
CA SER A 207 1.91 10.85 -24.63
C SER A 207 2.88 11.27 -23.51
N VAL A 208 2.82 10.57 -22.37
CA VAL A 208 3.70 10.77 -21.21
C VAL A 208 4.53 9.52 -20.87
N ALA A 209 4.50 8.51 -21.75
CA ALA A 209 5.34 7.32 -21.63
C ALA A 209 6.77 7.55 -22.11
#